data_AF-A0A1R3HQW7-F1
#
_entry.id   AF-A0A1R3HQW7-F1
#
_cell.length_a   1.000
_cell.length_b   1.000
_cell.length_c   1.000
_cell.angle_alpha   90.00
_cell.angle_beta   90.00
_cell.angle_gamma   90.00
#
_symmetry.space_group_name_H-M   'P 1'
#
loop_
_entity.id
_entity.type
_entity.pdbx_description
1 polymer ?
#
loop_
_entity_poly.entity_id
_entity_poly.type
_entity_poly.pdbx_seq_one_letter_code
_entity_poly.pdbx_strand_id
1 'polypeptide(L)'
;MIRRAAMNLCQHLPQGKVGGLNISFITYWLSNRALAGLLLVQHNFKPQPSDIFLATTPKCGSTWLRALLFSIVNRSRYDFTSHPLLNTPPRECFPFLGFLLPPKQTHF
;
A
#
# COMPACT_ATOMS: atom_id res chain seq x y z
N MET A 1 9.51 -10.24 14.51
CA MET A 1 8.84 -9.92 15.79
C MET A 1 7.48 -9.23 15.60
N ILE A 2 7.42 -8.13 14.85
CA ILE A 2 6.22 -7.29 14.65
C ILE A 2 5.02 -8.02 14.02
N ARG A 3 5.24 -8.85 12.99
CA ARG A 3 4.16 -9.64 12.36
C ARG A 3 3.44 -10.58 13.34
N ARG A 4 4.17 -11.16 14.31
CA ARG A 4 3.56 -12.01 15.34
C ARG A 4 2.74 -11.18 16.33
N ALA A 5 3.25 -10.03 16.75
CA ALA A 5 2.52 -9.10 17.62
C ALA A 5 1.23 -8.58 16.95
N ALA A 6 1.30 -8.23 15.66
CA ALA A 6 0.13 -7.82 14.87
C ALA A 6 -0.93 -8.93 14.77
N MET A 7 -0.51 -10.17 14.54
CA MET A 7 -1.41 -11.32 14.51
C MET A 7 -2.05 -11.60 15.88
N ASN A 8 -1.29 -11.47 16.96
CA ASN A 8 -1.82 -11.58 18.32
C ASN A 8 -2.83 -10.47 18.64
N LEU A 9 -2.58 -9.23 18.18
CA LEU A 9 -3.52 -8.12 18.35
C LEU A 9 -4.86 -8.39 17.63
N CYS A 10 -4.82 -9.00 16.44
CA CYS A 10 -6.04 -9.36 15.71
C CYS A 10 -6.93 -10.32 16.50
N GLN A 11 -6.37 -11.22 17.31
CA GLN A 11 -7.16 -12.20 18.08
C GLN A 11 -8.05 -11.56 19.16
N HIS A 12 -7.71 -10.35 19.61
CA HIS A 12 -8.41 -9.66 20.70
C HIS A 12 -9.40 -8.60 20.20
N LEU A 13 -9.48 -8.38 18.89
CA LEU A 13 -10.36 -7.39 18.27
C LEU A 13 -11.66 -8.05 17.78
N PRO A 14 -12.80 -7.32 17.71
CA PRO A 14 -14.01 -7.85 17.11
C PRO A 14 -13.74 -8.34 15.68
N GLN A 15 -14.10 -9.59 15.40
CA GLN A 15 -13.84 -10.27 14.13
C GLN A 15 -15.14 -10.45 13.32
N GLY A 16 -15.00 -10.41 12.00
CA GLY A 16 -16.05 -10.78 11.06
C GLY A 16 -15.49 -11.50 9.83
N LYS A 17 -16.38 -11.95 8.94
CA LYS A 17 -16.02 -12.52 7.64
C LYS A 17 -16.81 -11.86 6.52
N VAL A 18 -16.12 -11.47 5.45
CA VAL A 18 -16.72 -10.95 4.22
C VAL A 18 -16.04 -11.61 3.03
N GLY A 19 -16.80 -12.33 2.20
CA GLY A 19 -16.27 -12.99 1.00
C GLY A 19 -15.08 -13.93 1.27
N GLY A 20 -15.06 -14.60 2.43
CA GLY A 20 -13.96 -15.49 2.83
C GLY A 20 -12.74 -14.79 3.46
N LEU A 21 -12.71 -13.46 3.55
CA LEU A 21 -11.66 -12.74 4.26
C LEU A 21 -12.04 -12.50 5.72
N ASN A 22 -11.08 -12.77 6.63
CA ASN A 22 -11.19 -12.37 8.04
C ASN A 22 -10.92 -10.87 8.15
N ILE A 23 -11.85 -10.16 8.81
CA ILE A 23 -11.78 -8.73 9.07
C ILE A 23 -11.78 -8.47 10.58
N SER A 24 -10.94 -7.54 11.02
CA SER A 24 -10.86 -7.05 12.39
C SER A 24 -11.39 -5.62 12.46
N PHE A 25 -12.06 -5.28 13.56
CA PHE A 25 -12.51 -3.91 13.84
C PHE A 25 -11.57 -3.22 14.85
N ILE A 26 -11.00 -2.08 14.46
CA ILE A 26 -10.32 -1.15 15.39
C ILE A 26 -11.12 0.15 15.47
N THR A 27 -11.17 0.88 14.35
CA THR A 27 -12.06 2.02 14.09
C THR A 27 -12.80 1.86 12.76
N TYR A 28 -12.29 0.97 11.90
CA TYR A 28 -12.83 0.58 10.61
C TYR A 28 -12.69 -0.94 10.44
N TRP A 29 -13.50 -1.53 9.58
CA TRP A 29 -13.37 -2.94 9.20
C TRP A 29 -12.21 -3.13 8.22
N LEU A 30 -11.13 -3.75 8.69
CA LEU A 30 -9.94 -4.01 7.90
C LEU A 30 -9.70 -5.51 7.80
N SER A 31 -9.30 -5.99 6.62
CA SER A 31 -8.80 -7.37 6.53
C SER A 31 -7.58 -7.55 7.44
N ASN A 32 -7.40 -8.74 8.01
CA ASN A 32 -6.26 -8.99 8.92
C ASN A 32 -4.90 -8.76 8.22
N ARG A 33 -4.84 -8.92 6.89
CA ARG A 33 -3.67 -8.56 6.07
C ARG A 33 -3.43 -7.05 6.04
N ALA A 34 -4.46 -6.26 5.78
CA ALA A 34 -4.37 -4.80 5.76
C ALA A 34 -4.01 -4.25 7.15
N LEU A 35 -4.57 -4.84 8.22
CA LEU A 35 -4.22 -4.48 9.59
C LEU A 35 -2.75 -4.77 9.92
N ALA A 36 -2.25 -5.95 9.55
CA ALA A 36 -0.84 -6.27 9.73
C ALA A 36 0.09 -5.31 8.96
N GLY A 37 -0.29 -4.96 7.72
CA GLY A 37 0.42 -3.97 6.91
C GLY A 37 0.43 -2.58 7.56
N LEU A 38 -0.71 -2.12 8.05
CA LEU A 38 -0.84 -0.84 8.74
C LEU A 38 0.09 -0.75 9.96
N LEU A 39 0.09 -1.78 10.82
CA LEU A 39 0.94 -1.82 12.02
C LEU A 39 2.43 -1.83 11.66
N LEU A 40 2.79 -2.55 10.59
CA LEU A 40 4.16 -2.58 10.10
C LEU A 40 4.61 -1.20 9.58
N VAL A 41 3.76 -0.53 8.80
CA VAL A 41 4.01 0.81 8.28
C VAL A 41 4.14 1.79 9.44
N GLN A 42 3.20 1.79 10.38
CA GLN A 42 3.24 2.67 11.54
C GLN A 42 4.54 2.53 12.35
N HIS A 43 5.10 1.31 12.43
CA HIS A 43 6.33 1.07 13.18
C HIS A 43 7.62 1.37 12.38
N ASN A 44 7.64 1.09 11.07
CA ASN A 44 8.89 1.09 10.29
C ASN A 44 9.00 2.21 9.26
N PHE A 45 7.88 2.81 8.86
CA PHE A 45 7.87 3.84 7.84
C PHE A 45 8.31 5.18 8.44
N LYS A 46 9.36 5.76 7.86
CA LYS A 46 9.90 7.07 8.26
C LYS A 46 9.56 8.10 7.19
N PRO A 47 8.50 8.91 7.37
CA PRO A 47 8.10 9.90 6.37
C PRO A 47 9.21 10.94 6.18
N GLN A 48 9.45 11.30 4.92
CA GLN A 48 10.29 12.44 4.53
C GLN A 48 9.40 13.61 4.10
N PRO A 49 9.85 14.88 4.25
CA PRO A 49 9.09 16.04 3.81
C PRO A 49 8.76 16.05 2.31
N SER A 50 9.52 15.31 1.50
CA SER A 50 9.31 15.15 0.06
C SER A 50 8.37 14.01 -0.32
N ASP A 51 7.91 13.20 0.64
CA ASP A 51 7.06 12.06 0.35
C ASP A 51 5.66 12.51 -0.09
N ILE A 52 5.12 11.83 -1.10
CA ILE A 52 3.79 12.09 -1.63
C ILE A 52 2.92 10.85 -1.36
N PHE A 53 1.84 11.03 -0.59
CA PHE A 53 0.87 9.97 -0.32
C PHE A 53 -0.37 10.12 -1.21
N LEU A 54 -0.74 9.01 -1.85
CA LEU A 54 -2.04 8.91 -2.52
C LEU A 54 -3.00 8.12 -1.64
N ALA A 55 -3.93 8.82 -0.99
CA ALA A 55 -4.99 8.22 -0.20
C ALA A 55 -6.26 8.06 -1.05
N THR A 56 -6.68 6.80 -1.27
CA THR A 56 -7.90 6.48 -2.02
C THR A 56 -8.63 5.33 -1.33
N THR A 57 -9.95 5.34 -1.42
CA THR A 57 -10.75 4.16 -1.10
C THR A 57 -10.44 3.01 -2.08
N PRO A 58 -10.50 1.74 -1.64
CA PRO A 58 -10.29 0.61 -2.53
C PRO A 58 -11.24 0.63 -3.72
N LYS A 59 -10.73 0.25 -4.91
CA LYS A 59 -11.49 0.11 -6.17
C LYS A 59 -12.02 1.41 -6.80
N CYS A 60 -11.78 2.59 -6.23
CA CYS A 60 -12.19 3.87 -6.81
C CYS A 60 -11.22 4.42 -7.87
N GLY A 61 -10.80 3.60 -8.84
CA GLY A 61 -10.01 4.10 -9.99
C GLY A 61 -8.54 4.44 -9.67
N SER A 62 -7.95 3.84 -8.63
CA SER A 62 -6.58 4.15 -8.21
C SER A 62 -5.49 3.91 -9.28
N THR A 63 -5.76 3.11 -10.32
CA THR A 63 -4.80 2.90 -11.43
C THR A 63 -4.60 4.17 -12.26
N TRP A 64 -5.70 4.82 -12.67
CA TRP A 64 -5.64 6.08 -13.41
C TRP A 64 -5.04 7.19 -12.56
N LEU A 65 -5.43 7.27 -11.30
CA LEU A 65 -4.91 8.30 -10.39
C LEU A 65 -3.42 8.11 -10.08
N ARG A 66 -2.95 6.86 -9.95
CA ARG A 66 -1.51 6.54 -9.84
C ARG A 66 -0.74 6.96 -11.09
N ALA A 67 -1.28 6.67 -12.28
CA ALA A 67 -0.66 7.04 -13.55
C ALA A 67 -0.52 8.58 -13.66
N LEU A 68 -1.62 9.30 -13.42
CA LEU A 68 -1.63 10.77 -13.45
C LEU A 68 -0.63 11.38 -12.46
N LEU A 69 -0.64 10.91 -11.21
CA LEU A 69 0.28 11.41 -10.19
C LEU A 69 1.74 11.15 -10.58
N PHE A 70 2.06 9.95 -11.05
CA PHE A 70 3.41 9.59 -11.47
C PHE A 70 3.89 10.45 -12.65
N SER A 71 3.03 10.68 -13.65
CA SER A 71 3.35 11.54 -14.79
C SER A 71 3.59 12.99 -14.37
N ILE A 72 2.78 13.55 -13.46
CA ILE A 72 2.94 14.94 -13.00
C ILE A 72 4.27 15.09 -12.25
N VAL A 73 4.58 14.19 -11.33
CA VAL A 73 5.79 14.26 -10.50
C VAL A 73 7.06 14.07 -11.34
N ASN A 74 7.01 13.24 -12.39
CA ASN A 74 8.18 12.92 -13.22
C ASN A 74 8.16 13.59 -14.60
N ARG A 75 7.31 14.59 -14.82
CA ARG A 75 7.14 15.26 -16.13
C ARG A 75 8.40 15.88 -16.72
N SER A 76 9.37 16.24 -15.89
CA SER A 76 10.67 16.79 -16.32
C SER A 76 11.76 15.73 -16.44
N ARG A 77 11.47 14.49 -16.06
CA ARG A 77 12.43 13.36 -16.05
C ARG A 77 12.25 12.43 -17.24
N TYR A 78 11.04 12.37 -17.80
CA TYR A 78 10.70 11.47 -18.90
C TYR A 78 9.90 12.19 -19.97
N ASP A 79 10.29 11.98 -21.22
CA ASP A 79 9.53 12.43 -22.38
C ASP A 79 8.34 11.50 -22.65
N PHE A 80 7.38 11.98 -23.45
CA PHE A 80 6.18 11.22 -23.79
C PHE A 80 6.46 9.88 -24.48
N THR A 81 7.55 9.78 -25.24
CA THR A 81 7.92 8.58 -26.01
C THR A 81 8.69 7.55 -25.20
N SER A 82 9.34 7.97 -24.10
CA SER A 82 10.17 7.12 -23.24
C SER A 82 9.59 7.00 -21.82
N HIS A 83 8.30 7.28 -21.65
CA HIS A 83 7.69 7.35 -20.33
C HIS A 83 7.53 5.94 -19.72
N PRO A 84 7.93 5.70 -18.45
CA PRO A 84 7.84 4.37 -17.82
C PRO A 84 6.45 3.74 -17.84
N LEU A 85 5.39 4.55 -17.78
CA LEU A 85 4.00 4.07 -17.84
C LEU A 85 3.61 3.38 -19.16
N LEU A 86 4.42 3.50 -20.22
CA LEU A 86 4.20 2.78 -21.47
C LEU A 86 4.50 1.29 -21.35
N ASN A 87 5.47 0.94 -20.49
CA ASN A 87 6.00 -0.42 -20.36
C ASN A 87 5.79 -1.01 -18.95
N THR A 88 5.42 -0.19 -17.98
CA THR A 88 5.29 -0.59 -16.57
C THR A 88 3.90 -0.23 -16.03
N PRO A 89 3.20 -1.17 -15.37
CA PRO A 89 1.91 -0.88 -14.74
C PRO A 89 2.02 0.22 -13.67
N PRO A 90 1.05 1.16 -13.58
CA PRO A 90 1.09 2.25 -12.60
C PRO A 90 1.18 1.80 -11.13
N ARG A 91 0.74 0.57 -10.82
CA ARG A 91 0.85 -0.02 -9.47
C ARG A 91 2.30 -0.30 -9.07
N GLU A 92 3.16 -0.62 -10.04
CA GLU A 92 4.58 -0.88 -9.80
C GLU A 92 5.36 0.43 -9.67
N CYS A 93 4.95 1.47 -10.40
CA CYS A 93 5.51 2.81 -10.29
C CYS A 93 5.13 3.52 -8.97
N PHE A 94 4.01 3.12 -8.34
CA PHE A 94 3.52 3.74 -7.11
C PHE A 94 3.11 2.68 -6.07
N PRO A 95 4.07 2.23 -5.22
CA PRO A 95 3.85 1.11 -4.32
C PRO A 95 2.73 1.38 -3.32
N PHE A 96 1.96 0.34 -2.99
CA PHE A 96 0.89 0.45 -2.01
C PHE A 96 1.41 0.10 -0.61
N LEU A 97 1.33 1.08 0.28
CA LEU A 97 1.91 1.02 1.62
C LEU A 97 1.29 -0.10 2.50
N GLY A 98 -0.01 -0.34 2.39
CA GLY A 98 -0.74 -1.29 3.25
C GLY A 98 -0.63 -2.78 2.89
N PHE A 99 0.03 -3.15 1.78
CA PHE A 99 0.19 -4.55 1.35
C PHE A 99 1.66 -4.99 1.25
N LEU A 100 2.60 -4.06 1.42
CA LEU A 100 4.03 -4.39 1.35
C LEU A 100 4.51 -4.97 2.70
N LEU A 101 4.40 -6.30 2.84
CA LEU A 101 5.45 -7.25 3.29
C LEU A 101 4.82 -8.67 3.43
N PRO A 102 5.48 -9.77 2.97
CA PRO A 102 6.93 -10.02 3.13
C PRO A 102 7.64 -10.52 1.83
N PRO A 103 8.92 -10.98 1.93
CA PRO A 103 10.04 -10.48 1.15
C PRO A 103 10.18 -11.14 -0.24
N LYS A 104 10.44 -10.34 -1.27
CA LYS A 104 11.52 -10.73 -2.18
C LYS A 104 12.74 -9.93 -1.73
N GLN A 105 13.77 -10.64 -1.27
CA GLN A 105 15.12 -10.10 -1.24
C GLN A 105 15.46 -9.77 -2.69
N THR A 106 15.43 -8.50 -3.06
CA THR A 106 16.15 -8.03 -4.24
C THR A 106 17.28 -7.18 -3.71
N HIS A 107 18.44 -7.83 -3.58
CA HIS A 107 19.70 -7.13 -3.66
C HIS A 107 19.69 -6.34 -4.97
N PHE A 108 19.81 -5.03 -4.85
CA PHE A 108 20.58 -4.24 -5.80
C PHE A 108 21.79 -3.73 -5.00
#